data_AF-A0A937IAY5-F1
#
_entry.id   AF-A0A937IAY5-F1
#
_cell.length_a   1.000
_cell.length_b   1.000
_cell.length_c   1.000
_cell.angle_alpha   90.00
_cell.angle_beta   90.00
_cell.angle_gamma   90.00
#
_symmetry.space_group_name_H-M   'P 1'
#
loop_
_entity.id
_entity.type
_entity.pdbx_description
1 polymer ?
#
loop_
_entity_poly.entity_id
_entity_poly.type
_entity_poly.pdbx_seq_one_letter_code
_entity_poly.pdbx_strand_id
1 'polypeptide(L)'
;MFSCVSSVPSSGLSYDFNGKMMIKTSNNQNISYHTNIVINENRSIIQLQKPFIGNVMNINLFKNKPAVINPPNSSEIITDFILKHESNAFNSIENCLLRKESLDKIYNDLIVKCFNKNYKYNIKLVSEMFEIDIILNKKSK
;
A
#
# COMPACT_ATOMS: atom_id res chain seq x y z
N MET A 1 -2.05 29.00 8.27
CA MET A 1 -2.90 28.92 7.07
C MET A 1 -2.23 27.93 6.13
N PHE A 2 -2.67 26.67 6.09
CA PHE A 2 -2.11 25.67 5.17
C PHE A 2 -3.20 25.31 4.17
N SER A 3 -3.10 25.83 2.95
CA SER A 3 -3.96 25.43 1.84
C SER A 3 -3.29 24.26 1.12
N CYS A 4 -3.91 23.08 1.16
CA CYS A 4 -3.60 22.03 0.19
C CYS A 4 -4.47 22.28 -1.04
N VAL A 5 -3.89 22.90 -2.06
CA VAL A 5 -4.46 22.95 -3.41
C VAL A 5 -4.25 21.56 -4.03
N SER A 6 -5.33 20.83 -4.26
CA SER A 6 -5.33 19.65 -5.12
C SER A 6 -5.61 20.12 -6.55
N SER A 7 -4.55 20.36 -7.32
CA SER A 7 -4.66 20.50 -8.77
C SER A 7 -4.87 19.10 -9.36
N VAL A 8 -6.11 18.78 -9.70
CA VAL A 8 -6.47 17.60 -10.51
C VAL A 8 -5.86 17.79 -11.91
N PRO A 9 -5.11 16.82 -12.46
CA PRO A 9 -4.79 16.83 -13.86
C PRO A 9 -6.01 16.36 -14.66
N SER A 10 -6.41 17.18 -15.63
CA SER A 10 -7.18 16.76 -16.79
C SER A 10 -6.49 15.58 -17.50
N SER A 11 -7.27 14.54 -17.79
CA SER A 11 -6.94 13.26 -18.44
C SER A 11 -5.89 12.38 -17.75
N GLY A 12 -6.40 11.45 -16.94
CA GLY A 12 -5.68 10.29 -16.37
C GLY A 12 -6.51 9.72 -15.23
N LEU A 13 -6.96 8.46 -15.33
CA LEU A 13 -7.76 7.84 -14.27
C LEU A 13 -6.89 7.72 -13.00
N SER A 14 -7.34 8.33 -11.91
CA SER A 14 -6.71 8.25 -10.59
C SER A 14 -7.70 7.64 -9.61
N TYR A 15 -7.27 6.58 -8.93
CA TYR A 15 -8.04 5.87 -7.92
C TYR A 15 -7.41 6.10 -6.56
N ASP A 16 -8.21 6.50 -5.60
CA ASP A 16 -7.74 6.82 -4.24
C ASP A 16 -8.52 5.97 -3.24
N PHE A 17 -7.77 5.32 -2.34
CA PHE A 17 -8.25 4.35 -1.37
C PHE A 17 -7.68 4.66 0.00
N ASN A 18 -8.55 4.81 1.01
CA ASN A 18 -8.13 5.04 2.38
C ASN A 18 -8.43 3.83 3.26
N GLY A 19 -7.67 3.70 4.36
CA GLY A 19 -7.89 2.62 5.30
C GLY A 19 -6.81 2.49 6.35
N LYS A 20 -6.57 1.25 6.75
CA LYS A 20 -5.61 0.89 7.79
C LYS A 20 -4.70 -0.21 7.29
N MET A 21 -3.45 -0.13 7.70
CA MET A 21 -2.48 -1.19 7.52
C MET A 21 -1.93 -1.61 8.88
N MET A 22 -1.82 -2.91 9.09
CA MET A 22 -1.29 -3.50 10.30
C MET A 22 -0.16 -4.44 9.92
N ILE A 23 0.96 -4.31 10.63
CA ILE A 23 2.13 -5.17 10.50
C ILE A 23 2.24 -5.96 11.79
N LYS A 24 2.30 -7.28 11.66
CA LYS A 24 2.61 -8.22 12.74
C LYS A 24 3.94 -8.88 12.42
N THR A 25 4.87 -8.84 13.35
CA THR A 25 6.17 -9.48 13.22
C THR A 25 6.19 -10.83 13.96
N SER A 26 7.12 -11.70 13.60
CA SER A 26 7.32 -13.01 14.24
C SER A 26 7.58 -12.93 15.76
N ASN A 27 8.08 -11.80 16.26
CA ASN A 27 8.28 -11.54 17.70
C ASN A 27 7.02 -10.97 18.41
N ASN A 28 5.83 -11.09 17.80
CA ASN A 28 4.54 -10.61 18.30
C ASN A 28 4.41 -9.08 18.49
N GLN A 29 5.26 -8.29 17.83
CA GLN A 29 5.07 -6.83 17.80
C GLN A 29 4.05 -6.47 16.71
N ASN A 30 3.11 -5.61 17.07
CA ASN A 30 2.07 -5.13 16.16
C ASN A 30 2.17 -3.62 16.01
N ILE A 31 2.26 -3.15 14.77
CA ILE A 31 2.28 -1.72 14.45
C ILE A 31 1.16 -1.44 13.45
N SER A 32 0.42 -0.35 13.66
CA SER A 32 -0.67 0.06 12.77
C SER A 32 -0.45 1.46 12.21
N TYR A 33 -0.92 1.65 10.99
CA TYR A 33 -0.81 2.88 10.23
C TYR A 33 -2.19 3.24 9.65
N HIS A 34 -2.48 4.54 9.61
CA HIS A 34 -3.44 5.06 8.65
C HIS A 34 -2.78 5.00 7.27
N THR A 35 -3.52 4.49 6.28
CA THR A 35 -2.99 4.25 4.94
C THR A 35 -3.86 4.92 3.90
N ASN A 36 -3.23 5.65 2.99
CA ASN A 36 -3.83 6.10 1.74
C ASN A 36 -3.06 5.49 0.57
N ILE A 37 -3.77 4.93 -0.41
CA ILE A 37 -3.19 4.41 -1.64
C ILE A 37 -3.81 5.14 -2.82
N VAL A 38 -2.98 5.81 -3.60
CA VAL A 38 -3.38 6.48 -4.84
C VAL A 38 -2.75 5.75 -6.02
N ILE A 39 -3.56 5.26 -6.95
CA ILE A 39 -3.12 4.57 -8.16
C ILE A 39 -3.47 5.40 -9.38
N ASN A 40 -2.46 5.68 -10.19
CA ASN A 40 -2.57 6.27 -11.51
C ASN A 40 -1.93 5.31 -12.53
N GLU A 41 -2.11 5.57 -13.82
CA GLU A 41 -1.67 4.68 -14.92
C GLU A 41 -0.23 4.15 -14.81
N ASN A 42 0.70 4.95 -14.30
CA ASN A 42 2.13 4.60 -14.25
C ASN A 42 2.72 4.59 -12.83
N ARG A 43 1.93 4.88 -11.80
CA ARG A 43 2.42 5.03 -10.43
C ARG A 43 1.38 4.67 -9.38
N SER A 44 1.84 4.08 -8.28
CA SER A 44 1.07 3.90 -7.06
C SER A 44 1.79 4.62 -5.91
N ILE A 45 1.08 5.46 -5.18
CA ILE A 45 1.60 6.19 -4.02
C ILE A 45 0.96 5.60 -2.78
N ILE A 46 1.76 5.05 -1.88
CA ILE A 46 1.33 4.54 -0.58
C ILE A 46 1.77 5.55 0.48
N GLN A 47 0.81 6.13 1.18
CA GLN A 47 1.07 7.05 2.28
C GLN A 47 0.75 6.34 3.59
N LEU A 48 1.70 6.35 4.52
CA LEU A 48 1.57 5.71 5.83
C LEU A 48 1.75 6.76 6.91
N GLN A 49 0.78 6.82 7.83
CA GLN A 49 0.80 7.74 8.96
C GLN A 49 0.62 6.96 10.25
N LYS A 50 1.57 7.10 11.18
CA LYS A 50 1.43 6.52 12.52
C LYS A 50 0.38 7.32 13.32
N PRO A 51 -0.47 6.67 14.14
CA PRO A 51 -1.54 7.35 14.88
C PRO A 51 -1.09 8.45 15.86
N PHE A 52 0.21 8.52 16.21
CA PHE A 52 0.73 9.44 17.24
C PHE A 52 2.01 10.20 16.84
N ILE A 53 2.55 9.97 15.64
CA ILE A 53 3.75 10.63 15.12
C ILE A 53 3.32 11.29 13.83
N GLY A 54 3.29 12.64 13.80
CA GLY A 54 2.77 13.42 12.67
C GLY A 54 3.53 13.31 11.35
N ASN A 55 4.56 12.45 11.27
CA ASN A 55 5.33 12.23 10.06
C ASN A 55 4.61 11.23 9.16
N VAL A 56 4.30 11.68 7.93
CA VAL A 56 3.76 10.83 6.87
C VAL A 56 4.92 10.27 6.05
N MET A 57 4.99 8.95 5.93
CA MET A 57 5.87 8.29 4.98
C MET A 57 5.15 8.14 3.64
N ASN A 58 5.82 8.50 2.55
CA ASN A 58 5.32 8.30 1.19
C ASN A 58 6.22 7.32 0.44
N ILE A 59 5.63 6.27 -0.10
CA ILE A 59 6.29 5.27 -0.93
C ILE A 59 5.69 5.36 -2.34
N ASN A 60 6.50 5.81 -3.29
CA ASN A 60 6.12 5.90 -4.69
C ASN A 60 6.63 4.68 -5.41
N LEU A 61 5.70 3.83 -5.84
CA LEU A 61 5.94 2.69 -6.71
C LEU A 61 5.67 3.10 -8.14
N PHE A 62 6.57 2.76 -9.05
CA PHE A 62 6.41 3.05 -10.47
C PHE A 62 6.46 1.77 -11.28
N LYS A 63 5.80 1.77 -12.44
CA LYS A 63 5.76 0.59 -13.31
C LYS A 63 7.13 0.21 -13.89
N ASN A 64 7.96 1.22 -14.21
CA ASN A 64 9.19 1.06 -15.00
C ASN A 64 10.42 1.74 -14.37
N LYS A 65 10.37 2.13 -13.09
CA LYS A 65 11.52 2.74 -12.41
C LYS A 65 11.50 2.41 -10.91
N PRO A 66 12.67 2.48 -10.23
CA PRO A 66 12.79 2.16 -8.82
C PRO A 66 11.82 2.93 -7.92
N ALA A 67 11.45 2.32 -6.80
CA ALA A 67 10.62 2.93 -5.80
C ALA A 67 11.34 4.13 -5.16
N VAL A 68 10.56 5.15 -4.81
CA VAL A 68 11.07 6.35 -4.12
C VAL A 68 10.35 6.51 -2.79
N ILE A 69 11.12 6.53 -1.71
CA ILE A 69 10.62 6.58 -0.33
C ILE A 69 10.99 7.92 0.28
N ASN A 70 10.02 8.56 0.93
CA ASN A 70 10.19 9.81 1.64
C ASN A 70 9.60 9.69 3.05
N PRO A 71 10.39 9.92 4.12
CA PRO A 71 11.81 10.28 4.08
C PRO A 71 12.72 9.11 3.61
N PRO A 72 13.86 9.39 2.94
CA PRO A 72 14.67 8.39 2.24
C PRO A 72 15.38 7.35 3.11
N ASN A 73 15.39 7.53 4.44
CA ASN A 73 16.05 6.63 5.40
C ASN A 73 15.07 6.05 6.43
N SER A 74 13.80 5.88 6.07
CA SER A 74 12.86 5.17 6.91
C SER A 74 13.12 3.66 6.82
N SER A 75 14.09 3.12 7.58
CA SER A 75 14.29 1.66 7.68
C SER A 75 13.16 1.00 8.49
N GLU A 76 11.92 1.20 8.04
CA GLU A 76 10.75 0.55 8.59
C GLU A 76 10.54 -0.78 7.84
N ILE A 77 10.00 -1.78 8.54
CA ILE A 77 9.72 -3.13 8.00
C ILE A 77 8.96 -3.06 6.66
N ILE A 78 8.07 -2.08 6.50
CA ILE A 78 7.32 -1.88 5.26
C ILE A 78 8.18 -1.37 4.09
N THR A 79 9.13 -0.48 4.37
CA THR A 79 10.09 0.01 3.39
C THR A 79 10.93 -1.15 2.89
N ASP A 80 11.49 -1.94 3.80
CA ASP A 80 12.31 -3.11 3.46
C ASP A 80 11.49 -4.14 2.67
N PHE A 81 10.25 -4.38 3.08
CA PHE A 81 9.32 -5.25 2.37
C PHE A 81 9.06 -4.79 0.94
N ILE A 82 8.75 -3.51 0.75
CA ILE A 82 8.45 -2.97 -0.57
C ILE A 82 9.69 -2.98 -1.47
N LEU A 83 10.87 -2.62 -0.95
CA LEU A 83 12.10 -2.63 -1.73
C LEU A 83 12.49 -4.06 -2.16
N LYS A 84 12.30 -5.05 -1.28
CA LYS A 84 12.56 -6.46 -1.61
C LYS A 84 11.65 -7.00 -2.72
N HIS A 85 10.41 -6.51 -2.80
CA HIS A 85 9.38 -7.04 -3.70
C HIS A 85 8.83 -6.01 -4.70
N GLU A 86 9.58 -4.95 -4.99
CA GLU A 86 9.08 -3.74 -5.66
C GLU A 86 8.24 -4.01 -6.92
N SER A 87 8.81 -4.75 -7.87
CA SER A 87 8.17 -5.10 -9.15
C SER A 87 6.87 -5.88 -8.99
N ASN A 88 6.77 -6.67 -7.92
CA ASN A 88 5.59 -7.47 -7.60
C ASN A 88 4.60 -6.69 -6.74
N ALA A 89 5.06 -5.75 -5.91
CA ALA A 89 4.23 -4.95 -5.02
C ALA A 89 3.28 -4.04 -5.79
N PHE A 90 3.78 -3.31 -6.79
CA PHE A 90 2.96 -2.46 -7.66
C PHE A 90 1.84 -3.28 -8.33
N ASN A 91 2.22 -4.35 -9.04
CA ASN A 91 1.28 -5.19 -9.78
C ASN A 91 0.26 -5.87 -8.86
N SER A 92 0.68 -6.31 -7.67
CA SER A 92 -0.22 -7.01 -6.74
C SER A 92 -1.27 -6.06 -6.15
N ILE A 93 -0.86 -4.85 -5.77
CA ILE A 93 -1.77 -3.81 -5.28
C ILE A 93 -2.74 -3.37 -6.37
N GLU A 94 -2.25 -3.09 -7.58
CA GLU A 94 -3.08 -2.67 -8.71
C GLU A 94 -4.12 -3.74 -9.07
N ASN A 95 -3.70 -5.00 -9.22
CA ASN A 95 -4.60 -6.10 -9.56
C ASN A 95 -5.68 -6.29 -8.49
N CYS A 96 -5.31 -6.22 -7.21
CA CYS A 96 -6.25 -6.39 -6.11
C CYS A 96 -7.32 -5.28 -6.07
N LEU A 97 -6.91 -4.02 -6.28
CA LEU A 97 -7.79 -2.87 -6.10
C LEU A 97 -8.61 -2.54 -7.35
N LEU A 98 -8.00 -2.66 -8.54
CA LEU A 98 -8.63 -2.24 -9.80
C LEU A 98 -9.26 -3.40 -10.56
N ARG A 99 -8.57 -4.56 -10.64
CA ARG A 99 -9.03 -5.69 -11.46
C ARG A 99 -10.00 -6.61 -10.74
N LYS A 100 -10.22 -6.40 -9.42
CA LYS A 100 -11.25 -7.05 -8.57
C LYS A 100 -11.18 -8.59 -8.51
N GLU A 101 -10.12 -9.20 -9.01
CA GLU A 101 -9.91 -10.64 -8.91
C GLU A 101 -9.46 -10.98 -7.48
N SER A 102 -10.09 -11.98 -6.86
CA SER A 102 -9.49 -12.58 -5.68
C SER A 102 -8.22 -13.27 -6.14
N LEU A 103 -7.09 -12.80 -5.62
CA LEU A 103 -5.79 -13.18 -6.12
C LEU A 103 -5.00 -13.80 -4.99
N ASP A 104 -4.75 -15.10 -5.09
CA ASP A 104 -3.74 -15.78 -4.30
C ASP A 104 -2.51 -15.97 -5.20
N LYS A 105 -1.45 -15.23 -4.91
CA LYS A 105 -0.16 -15.35 -5.62
C LYS A 105 0.96 -15.65 -4.65
N ILE A 106 1.87 -16.50 -5.09
CA ILE A 106 3.09 -16.84 -4.36
C ILE A 106 4.27 -16.32 -5.19
N TYR A 107 5.06 -15.45 -4.57
CA TYR A 107 6.29 -14.91 -5.15
C TYR A 107 7.45 -15.28 -4.23
N ASN A 108 8.20 -16.33 -4.56
CA ASN A 108 9.27 -16.87 -3.71
C ASN A 108 8.78 -17.13 -2.28
N ASP A 109 9.16 -16.27 -1.33
CA ASP A 109 8.86 -16.31 0.10
C ASP A 109 7.65 -15.43 0.51
N LEU A 110 6.95 -14.83 -0.45
CA LEU A 110 5.81 -13.95 -0.23
C LEU A 110 4.51 -14.58 -0.74
N ILE A 111 3.54 -14.73 0.16
CA ILE A 111 2.16 -15.06 -0.16
C ILE A 111 1.32 -13.78 -0.16
N VAL A 112 0.70 -13.48 -1.29
CA VAL A 112 -0.25 -12.37 -1.45
C VAL A 112 -1.66 -12.95 -1.56
N LYS A 113 -2.56 -12.53 -0.67
CA LYS A 113 -3.98 -12.84 -0.73
C LYS A 113 -4.78 -11.57 -0.87
N CYS A 114 -5.66 -11.52 -1.85
CA CYS A 114 -6.58 -10.41 -2.06
C CYS A 114 -8.02 -10.90 -2.02
N PHE A 115 -8.86 -10.26 -1.21
CA PHE A 115 -10.29 -10.57 -1.19
C PHE A 115 -11.15 -9.36 -0.83
N ASN A 116 -12.38 -9.41 -1.33
CA ASN A 116 -13.39 -8.40 -1.13
C ASN A 116 -14.39 -8.88 -0.07
N LYS A 117 -14.50 -8.16 1.04
CA LYS A 117 -15.45 -8.48 2.11
C LYS A 117 -16.07 -7.21 2.66
N ASN A 118 -17.39 -7.18 2.84
CA ASN A 118 -18.11 -6.09 3.52
C ASN A 118 -17.73 -4.68 3.02
N TYR A 119 -17.80 -4.44 1.70
CA TYR A 119 -17.42 -3.15 1.09
C TYR A 119 -15.98 -2.69 1.35
N LYS A 120 -15.08 -3.62 1.68
CA LYS A 120 -13.65 -3.36 1.88
C LYS A 120 -12.81 -4.24 0.96
N TYR A 121 -11.69 -3.68 0.51
CA TYR A 121 -10.59 -4.45 -0.06
C TYR A 121 -9.70 -4.92 1.08
N ASN A 122 -9.38 -6.20 1.10
CA ASN A 122 -8.47 -6.79 2.07
C ASN A 122 -7.30 -7.37 1.30
N ILE A 123 -6.10 -6.89 1.60
CA ILE A 123 -4.84 -7.39 1.07
C ILE A 123 -4.07 -7.96 2.23
N LYS A 124 -3.72 -9.23 2.16
CA LYS A 124 -2.89 -9.89 3.15
C LYS A 124 -1.58 -10.34 2.51
N LEU A 125 -0.47 -9.92 3.10
CA LEU A 125 0.87 -10.23 2.63
C LEU A 125 1.55 -11.01 3.74
N VAL A 126 1.99 -12.23 3.46
CA VAL A 126 2.57 -13.14 4.45
C VAL A 126 3.94 -13.59 3.97
N SER A 127 4.94 -13.42 4.81
CA SER A 127 6.27 -14.03 4.69
C SER A 127 6.62 -14.76 5.97
N GLU A 128 7.79 -15.40 6.02
CA GLU A 128 8.30 -16.04 7.25
C GLU A 128 8.48 -15.04 8.41
N MET A 129 8.82 -13.78 8.11
CA MET A 129 9.17 -12.79 9.13
C MET A 129 8.01 -11.89 9.55
N PHE A 130 7.01 -11.70 8.69
CA PHE A 130 5.95 -10.74 8.91
C PHE A 130 4.63 -11.09 8.22
N GLU A 131 3.55 -10.63 8.82
CA GLU A 131 2.21 -10.60 8.26
C GLU A 131 1.74 -9.14 8.17
N ILE A 132 1.41 -8.68 6.96
CA ILE A 132 0.87 -7.34 6.71
C ILE A 132 -0.58 -7.47 6.25
N ASP A 133 -1.50 -6.92 7.04
CA ASP A 133 -2.92 -6.80 6.72
C ASP A 133 -3.22 -5.36 6.29
N ILE A 134 -3.70 -5.18 5.06
CA ILE A 134 -4.15 -3.90 4.51
C ILE A 134 -5.66 -3.98 4.32
N ILE A 135 -6.40 -3.08 4.96
CA ILE A 135 -7.85 -2.99 4.86
C ILE A 135 -8.20 -1.60 4.33
N LEU A 136 -8.71 -1.54 3.10
CA LEU A 136 -9.08 -0.29 2.43
C LEU A 136 -10.58 -0.22 2.18
N ASN A 137 -11.14 0.97 2.32
CA ASN A 137 -12.55 1.21 2.05
C ASN A 137 -12.79 1.30 0.54
N LYS A 138 -13.89 0.69 0.08
CA LYS A 138 -14.41 0.99 -1.26
C LYS A 138 -15.04 2.38 -1.23
N LYS A 139 -14.71 3.22 -2.21
CA LYS A 139 -15.53 4.41 -2.45
C LYS A 139 -16.91 3.94 -2.92
N SER A 140 -17.96 4.36 -2.21
CA SER A 140 -19.31 4.30 -2.75
C SER A 140 -19.32 5.15 -4.01
N LYS A 141 -19.76 4.55 -5.13
CA LYS A 141 -19.97 5.27 -6.38
C LYS A 141 -21.07 6.30 -6.23
#